data_AF-A0A6A8LTA7-F1
#
_entry.id   AF-A0A6A8LTA7-F1
#
_cell.length_a   1.000
_cell.length_b   1.000
_cell.length_c   1.000
_cell.angle_alpha   90.00
_cell.angle_beta   90.00
_cell.angle_gamma   90.00
#
_symmetry.space_group_name_H-M   'P 1'
#
loop_
_entity.id
_entity.type
_entity.pdbx_description
1 polymer ?
#
loop_
_entity_poly.entity_id
_entity_poly.type
_entity_poly.pdbx_seq_one_letter_code
_entity_poly.pdbx_strand_id
1 'polypeptide(L)' 'MKYSLNLAHLYGDLLNTYGDIGNILALRYYAKQMDTDLKVDIISLNQEFNPEKYDIAFFGGGQDYEQMIVSKDI' A
#
# COMPACT_ATOMS: atom_id res chain seq x y z
N MET A 1 15.19 4.53 19.86
CA MET A 1 15.36 5.15 18.53
C MET A 1 14.02 5.06 17.85
N LYS A 2 13.54 6.16 17.25
CA LYS A 2 12.30 6.15 16.48
C LYS A 2 12.61 5.51 15.12
N TYR A 3 11.98 4.37 14.81
CA TYR A 3 12.11 3.75 13.50
C TYR A 3 11.23 4.47 12.47
N SER A 4 11.59 4.37 11.20
CA SER A 4 10.80 4.86 10.06
C SER A 4 10.65 3.72 9.07
N LEU A 5 9.41 3.39 8.71
CA LEU A 5 9.08 2.38 7.72
C LEU A 5 8.41 3.02 6.51
N ASN A 6 8.74 2.53 5.32
CA ASN A 6 8.12 2.91 4.06
C ASN A 6 7.26 1.75 3.56
N LEU A 7 5.98 2.03 3.32
CA LEU A 7 5.02 1.08 2.78
C LEU A 7 4.58 1.51 1.37
N ALA A 8 4.73 0.60 0.41
CA ALA A 8 4.13 0.71 -0.91
C ALA A 8 2.69 0.18 -0.86
N HIS A 9 1.71 1.03 -1.15
CA HIS A 9 0.33 0.64 -1.36
C HIS A 9 0.08 0.49 -2.86
N LEU A 10 0.26 -0.73 -3.35
CA LEU A 10 0.18 -1.05 -4.78
C LEU A 10 -1.26 -0.91 -5.25
N TYR A 11 -1.46 -0.05 -6.24
CA TYR A 11 -2.73 0.28 -6.87
C TYR A 11 -3.83 0.68 -5.88
N GLY A 12 -3.47 1.30 -4.76
CA GLY A 12 -4.40 1.61 -3.66
C GLY A 12 -5.52 2.61 -3.99
N ASP A 13 -5.47 3.23 -5.16
CA ASP A 13 -6.51 4.06 -5.76
C ASP A 13 -7.52 3.24 -6.60
N LEU A 14 -7.12 2.06 -7.11
CA LEU A 14 -7.95 1.16 -7.90
C LEU A 14 -8.42 -0.07 -7.10
N LEU A 15 -7.52 -0.64 -6.29
CA LEU A 15 -7.76 -1.83 -5.47
C LEU A 15 -7.96 -1.42 -4.00
N ASN A 16 -9.09 -0.73 -3.76
CA ASN A 16 -9.44 -0.16 -2.46
C ASN A 16 -10.76 -0.70 -1.90
N THR A 17 -11.24 -1.81 -2.45
CA THR A 17 -12.49 -2.43 -2.02
C THR A 17 -12.27 -3.29 -0.77
N TYR A 18 -13.33 -3.95 -0.28
CA TYR A 18 -13.26 -4.91 0.83
C TYR A 18 -12.61 -4.43 2.15
N GLY A 19 -12.50 -3.12 2.35
CA GLY A 19 -11.93 -2.54 3.57
C GLY A 19 -10.41 -2.52 3.60
N ASP A 20 -9.73 -2.57 2.45
CA ASP A 20 -8.27 -2.59 2.36
C ASP A 20 -7.60 -1.32 2.90
N ILE A 21 -8.26 -0.17 2.80
CA ILE A 21 -7.85 1.06 3.49
C ILE A 21 -7.79 0.83 5.02
N GLY A 22 -8.64 -0.04 5.56
CA GLY A 22 -8.63 -0.48 6.95
C GLY A 22 -7.31 -1.14 7.36
N ASN A 23 -6.68 -1.93 6.49
CA ASN A 23 -5.36 -2.51 6.75
C ASN A 23 -4.29 -1.42 6.88
N ILE A 24 -4.30 -0.41 5.99
CA ILE A 24 -3.39 0.74 6.06
C ILE A 24 -3.60 1.54 7.35
N LEU A 25 -4.85 1.77 7.75
CA LEU A 25 -5.19 2.45 8.99
C LEU A 25 -4.72 1.67 10.22
N ALA A 26 -4.92 0.35 10.24
CA ALA A 26 -4.46 -0.52 11.33
C ALA A 26 -2.93 -0.50 11.43
N LEU A 27 -2.21 -0.62 10.31
CA LEU A 27 -0.74 -0.56 10.29
C LEU A 27 -0.23 0.78 10.83
N ARG A 28 -0.84 1.91 10.42
CA ARG A 28 -0.50 3.24 10.97
C ARG A 28 -0.77 3.33 12.47
N TYR A 29 -1.89 2.76 12.93
CA TYR A 29 -2.22 2.73 14.35
C TYR A 29 -1.16 1.97 15.16
N TYR A 30 -0.79 0.75 14.73
CA TYR A 30 0.21 -0.05 15.43
C TYR A 30 1.63 0.53 15.34
N ALA A 31 2.03 1.09 14.19
CA ALA A 31 3.31 1.79 14.06
C ALA A 31 3.43 2.92 15.09
N LYS A 32 2.36 3.69 15.30
CA LYS A 32 2.31 4.73 16.34
C LYS A 32 2.44 4.16 17.75
N GLN A 33 1.82 3.02 18.06
CA GLN A 33 1.98 2.35 19.37
C GLN A 33 3.43 1.89 19.61
N MET A 34 4.19 1.61 18.54
CA MET A 34 5.57 1.15 18.57
C MET A 34 6.61 2.29 18.47
N ASP A 35 6.19 3.55 18.62
CA ASP A 35 7.04 4.73 18.40
C ASP A 35 7.78 4.66 17.04
N THR A 36 7.02 4.33 15.98
CA THR A 36 7.54 4.16 14.61
C THR A 36 6.73 5.04 13.66
N ASP A 37 7.41 5.73 12.75
CA ASP A 37 6.78 6.45 11.65
C ASP A 37 6.49 5.49 10.50
N LEU A 38 5.31 5.58 9.90
CA LEU A 38 4.91 4.76 8.75
C LEU A 38 4.50 5.67 7.60
N LYS A 39 5.41 5.83 6.64
CA LYS A 39 5.14 6.53 5.38
C LYS A 39 4.46 5.55 4.43
N VAL A 40 3.38 5.99 3.79
CA VAL A 40 2.62 5.18 2.83
C VAL A 40 2.60 5.92 1.51
N ASP A 41 3.16 5.32 0.48
CA ASP A 41 3.13 5.84 -0.88
C ASP A 41 2.19 4.94 -1.72
N ILE A 42 1.24 5.53 -2.44
CA ILE A 42 0.42 4.80 -3.42
C ILE A 42 1.23 4.71 -4.71
N ILE A 43 1.35 3.50 -5.25
CA ILE A 43 2.03 3.22 -6.52
C ILE A 43 0.98 2.67 -7.46
N SER A 44 0.53 3.47 -8.41
CA SER A 44 -0.58 3.15 -9.32
C SER A 44 -0.09 2.93 -10.75
N LEU A 45 -1.03 2.82 -11.69
CA LEU A 45 -0.78 2.59 -13.11
C LEU A 45 0.27 3.54 -13.67
N ASN A 46 1.19 2.98 -14.45
CA ASN A 46 2.29 3.71 -15.08
C ASN A 46 3.27 4.35 -14.07
N GLN A 47 3.29 3.89 -12.81
CA GLN A 47 4.31 4.27 -11.82
C GLN A 47 5.22 3.08 -11.53
N GLU A 48 6.53 3.31 -11.54
CA GLU A 48 7.51 2.25 -11.30
C GLU A 48 7.55 1.85 -9.82
N PHE A 49 7.39 0.56 -9.55
CA PHE A 49 7.64 -0.01 -8.23
C PHE A 49 9.12 -0.38 -8.10
N ASN A 50 9.87 0.40 -7.30
CA ASN A 50 11.22 0.03 -6.88
C ASN A 50 11.17 -0.62 -5.48
N PRO A 51 11.35 -1.96 -5.37
CA PRO A 51 11.23 -2.67 -4.10
C PRO A 51 12.30 -2.29 -3.07
N GLU A 52 13.45 -1.76 -3.49
CA GLU A 52 14.53 -1.35 -2.57
C GLU A 52 14.17 -0.11 -1.73
N LYS A 53 13.11 0.63 -2.10
CA LYS A 53 12.66 1.83 -1.39
C LYS A 53 11.69 1.54 -0.25
N TYR A 54 11.18 0.31 -0.13
CA TYR A 54 10.06 -0.01 0.74
C TYR A 54 10.38 -1.20 1.65
N ASP A 55 9.91 -1.12 2.89
CA ASP A 55 10.01 -2.18 3.88
C ASP A 55 8.81 -3.14 3.82
N ILE A 56 7.66 -2.63 3.35
CA ILE A 56 6.40 -3.35 3.25
C ILE A 56 5.74 -3.02 1.91
N ALA A 57 5.18 -4.03 1.24
CA ALA A 57 4.25 -3.83 0.14
C ALA A 57 2.88 -4.38 0.54
N PHE A 58 1.84 -3.58 0.34
CA PHE A 58 0.45 -3.96 0.53
C PHE A 58 -0.28 -3.88 -0.80
N PHE A 59 -0.96 -4.96 -1.16
CA PHE A 59 -1.70 -5.09 -2.42
C PHE A 59 -3.13 -5.52 -2.08
N GLY A 60 -4.09 -4.63 -2.29
CA GLY A 60 -5.50 -4.86 -2.00
C GLY A 60 -6.24 -5.60 -3.11
N GLY A 61 -7.56 -5.65 -2.96
CA GLY A 61 -8.51 -6.12 -3.95
C GLY A 61 -9.35 -4.99 -4.55
N GLY A 62 -9.75 -5.18 -5.80
CA GLY A 62 -10.69 -4.31 -6.51
C GLY A 62 -11.86 -5.12 -7.03
N GLN A 63 -12.78 -4.46 -7.73
CA GLN A 63 -13.79 -5.17 -8.52
C GLN A 63 -13.15 -5.77 -9.78
N ASP A 64 -13.86 -6.66 -10.45
CA ASP A 64 -13.37 -7.37 -11.64
C ASP A 64 -12.84 -6.42 -12.73
N TYR A 65 -13.47 -5.25 -12.89
CA TYR A 65 -13.05 -4.26 -13.89
C TYR A 65 -11.68 -3.64 -13.56
N GLU A 66 -11.51 -3.09 -12.35
CA GLU A 66 -10.25 -2.53 -11.89
C GLU A 66 -9.15 -3.59 -11.83
N GLN A 67 -9.47 -4.82 -11.40
CA GLN A 67 -8.52 -5.93 -11.40
C GLN A 67 -8.04 -6.27 -12.81
N MET A 68 -8.92 -6.26 -13.81
CA MET A 68 -8.56 -6.49 -15.21
C MET A 68 -7.71 -5.36 -15.82
N ILE A 69 -7.84 -4.14 -15.30
CA ILE A 69 -6.95 -3.03 -15.68
C ILE A 69 -5.57 -3.24 -15.06
N VAL A 70 -5.52 -3.46 -13.75
CA VAL A 70 -4.27 -3.66 -13.00
C VAL A 70 -3.50 -4.87 -13.50
N SER A 71 -4.17 -5.96 -13.87
CA SER A 71 -3.52 -7.18 -14.37
C SER A 71 -2.70 -6.99 -15.65
N LYS A 72 -2.88 -5.88 -16.37
CA LYS A 72 -2.10 -5.56 -17.58
C LYS A 72 -0.80 -4.81 -17.28
N ASP A 73 -0.69 -4.25 -16.07
CA ASP A 73 0.44 -3.44 -15.60
C ASP A 73 1.40 -4.26 -14.68
N ILE A 74 0.95 -5.45 -14.26
CA ILE A 74 1.76 -6.48 -13.57
C ILE A 74 2.48 -7.35 -14.59
#